data_AF-A0A1S9N710-F1
#
_entry.id   AF-A0A1S9N710-F1
#
_cell.length_a   1.000
_cell.length_b   1.000
_cell.length_c   1.000
_cell.angle_alpha   90.00
_cell.angle_beta   90.00
_cell.angle_gamma   90.00
#
_symmetry.space_group_name_H-M   'P 1'
#
loop_
_entity.id
_entity.type
_entity.pdbx_description
1 polymer ?
#
loop_
_entity_poly.entity_id
_entity_poly.type
_entity_poly.pdbx_seq_one_letter_code
_entity_poly.pdbx_strand_id
1 'polypeptide(L)'
;MEYLYSISTVLSYIFLVLFFIRVFINKKEIDFKSNKIEWQVLASLMILSIVPMANTFLTGSSIYFSILMKHDNFIKLMNREL
;
A
#
# COMPACT_ATOMS: atom_id res chain seq x y z
N MET A 1 10.13 16.25 10.50
CA MET A 1 9.45 14.94 10.59
C MET A 1 8.70 14.61 9.29
N GLU A 2 7.83 15.49 8.80
CA GLU A 2 7.08 15.28 7.55
C GLU A 2 7.97 14.97 6.34
N TYR A 3 9.13 15.64 6.23
CA TYR A 3 10.08 15.42 5.15
C TYR A 3 10.64 13.98 5.12
N LEU A 4 10.98 13.42 6.30
CA LEU A 4 11.46 12.04 6.43
C LEU A 4 10.36 11.04 6.11
N TYR A 5 9.13 11.32 6.53
CA TYR A 5 7.96 10.50 6.23
C TYR A 5 7.67 10.49 4.72
N SER A 6 7.68 11.64 4.07
CA SER A 6 7.48 11.78 2.62
C SER A 6 8.55 11.03 1.83
N ILE A 7 9.83 11.21 2.18
CA ILE A 7 10.94 10.48 1.55
C ILE A 7 10.77 8.96 1.72
N SER A 8 10.48 8.49 2.93
CA SER A 8 10.26 7.07 3.22
C SER A 8 9.11 6.49 2.40
N THR A 9 8.03 7.26 2.25
CA THR A 9 6.86 6.86 1.46
C THR A 9 7.23 6.74 -0.01
N VAL A 10 7.90 7.73 -0.61
CA VAL A 10 8.36 7.70 -2.00
C VAL A 10 9.33 6.55 -2.26
N LEU A 11 10.29 6.31 -1.37
CA LEU A 11 11.21 5.17 -1.48
C LEU A 11 10.46 3.84 -1.46
N SER A 12 9.43 3.71 -0.61
CA SER A 12 8.62 2.49 -0.52
C SER A 12 7.84 2.23 -1.82
N TYR A 13 7.30 3.27 -2.47
CA TYR A 13 6.69 3.17 -3.80
C TYR A 13 7.69 2.71 -4.85
N ILE A 14 8.88 3.33 -4.91
CA ILE A 14 9.93 2.98 -5.87
C ILE A 14 10.38 1.54 -5.68
N PHE A 15 10.60 1.11 -4.42
CA PHE A 15 10.98 -0.24 -4.09
C PHE A 15 9.93 -1.26 -4.57
N LEU A 16 8.64 -1.01 -4.32
CA LEU A 16 7.54 -1.86 -4.78
C LEU A 16 7.51 -1.99 -6.31
N VAL A 17 7.65 -0.88 -7.03
CA VAL A 17 7.65 -0.90 -8.50
C VAL A 17 8.83 -1.72 -9.04
N LEU A 18 10.04 -1.45 -8.54
CA LEU A 18 11.24 -2.21 -8.95
C LEU A 18 11.11 -3.69 -8.60
N PHE A 19 10.52 -3.99 -7.44
CA PHE A 19 10.27 -5.34 -6.99
C PHE A 19 9.28 -6.09 -7.91
N PHE A 20 8.14 -5.46 -8.24
CA PHE A 20 7.17 -6.05 -9.17
C PHE A 20 7.76 -6.25 -10.57
N ILE A 21 8.55 -5.30 -11.08
CA ILE A 21 9.26 -5.45 -12.36
C ILE A 21 10.14 -6.70 -12.31
N ARG A 22 10.92 -6.86 -11.24
CA ARG A 22 11.83 -8.00 -11.10
C ARG A 22 11.09 -9.33 -11.01
N VAL A 23 10.00 -9.40 -10.24
CA VAL A 23 9.15 -10.59 -10.17
C VAL A 23 8.53 -10.89 -11.53
N PHE A 24 8.05 -9.87 -12.24
CA PHE A 24 7.41 -10.04 -13.54
C PHE A 24 8.37 -10.56 -14.61
N ILE A 25 9.60 -10.04 -14.66
CA ILE A 25 10.65 -10.48 -15.58
C ILE A 25 11.01 -11.94 -15.32
N ASN A 26 11.20 -12.32 -14.05
CA ASN A 26 11.71 -13.65 -13.68
C ASN A 26 10.60 -14.67 -13.39
N LYS A 27 9.31 -14.34 -13.62
CA LYS A 27 8.17 -15.17 -13.20
C LYS A 27 8.18 -16.62 -13.68
N LYS A 28 8.88 -16.91 -14.79
CA LYS A 28 9.00 -18.25 -15.37
C LYS A 28 10.07 -19.11 -14.70
N GLU A 29 11.04 -18.47 -14.05
CA GLU A 29 12.20 -19.12 -13.41
C GLU A 29 12.04 -19.19 -11.88
N ILE A 30 11.12 -18.40 -11.31
CA ILE A 30 10.86 -18.42 -9.87
C ILE A 30 10.07 -19.70 -9.52
N ASP A 31 10.76 -20.67 -8.90
CA ASP A 31 10.12 -21.80 -8.24
C ASP A 31 9.60 -21.37 -6.86
N PHE A 32 8.37 -20.85 -6.86
CA PHE A 32 7.68 -20.40 -5.65
C PHE A 32 7.41 -21.52 -4.62
N LYS A 33 7.59 -22.80 -4.98
CA LYS A 33 7.16 -23.95 -4.17
C LYS A 33 8.30 -24.53 -3.32
N SER A 34 9.55 -24.33 -3.73
CA SER A 34 10.74 -24.94 -3.14
C SER A 34 11.30 -24.14 -1.95
N ASN A 35 11.22 -22.80 -1.98
CA ASN A 35 12.01 -21.95 -1.08
C ASN A 35 11.17 -21.13 -0.09
N LYS A 36 10.76 -21.78 1.02
CA LYS A 36 9.85 -21.20 2.04
C LYS A 36 10.44 -19.98 2.77
N ILE A 37 11.76 -19.96 2.99
CA ILE A 37 12.46 -18.87 3.72
C ILE A 37 12.52 -17.61 2.85
N GLU A 38 12.90 -17.74 1.57
CA GLU A 38 12.91 -16.61 0.65
C GLU A 38 11.51 -16.03 0.44
N TRP A 39 10.49 -16.88 0.42
CA TRP A 39 9.09 -16.43 0.34
C TRP A 39 8.70 -15.58 1.54
N GLN A 40 9.07 -15.99 2.76
CA GLN A 40 8.76 -15.22 3.97
C GLN A 40 9.44 -13.86 3.99
N VAL A 41 10.69 -13.78 3.51
CA VAL A 41 11.42 -12.51 3.35
C VAL A 41 10.74 -11.61 2.31
N LEU A 42 10.35 -12.17 1.16
CA LEU A 42 9.61 -11.44 0.11
C LEU A 42 8.28 -10.89 0.61
N ALA A 43 7.52 -11.71 1.33
CA ALA A 43 6.25 -11.30 1.95
C ALA A 43 6.47 -10.16 2.94
N SER A 44 7.50 -10.26 3.78
CA SER A 44 7.82 -9.24 4.77
C SER A 44 8.20 -7.91 4.11
N LEU A 45 8.99 -7.94 3.04
CA LEU A 45 9.37 -6.77 2.25
C LEU A 45 8.16 -6.12 1.57
N MET A 46 7.23 -6.91 1.03
CA MET A 46 5.97 -6.38 0.48
C MET A 46 5.12 -5.70 1.54
N ILE A 47 4.94 -6.35 2.71
CA ILE A 47 4.15 -5.78 3.81
C ILE A 47 4.75 -4.44 4.26
N LEU A 48 6.06 -4.39 4.52
CA LEU A 48 6.74 -3.17 4.94
C LEU A 48 6.58 -2.02 3.93
N SER A 49 6.57 -2.34 2.64
CA SER A 49 6.44 -1.34 1.57
C SER A 49 4.99 -0.86 1.38
N ILE A 50 3.99 -1.71 1.70
CA ILE A 50 2.57 -1.37 1.61
C ILE A 50 2.12 -0.49 2.77
N VAL A 51 2.73 -0.60 3.97
CA VAL A 51 2.31 0.18 5.15
C VAL A 51 2.28 1.70 4.90
N PRO A 52 3.33 2.34 4.34
CA PRO A 52 3.30 3.77 4.04
C PRO A 52 2.24 4.15 3.00
N MET A 53 2.03 3.26 2.02
CA MET A 53 1.02 3.38 0.97
C MET A 53 -0.40 3.40 1.57
N ALA A 54 -0.71 2.39 2.39
CA ALA A 54 -1.99 2.24 3.05
C ALA A 54 -2.26 3.41 4.00
N ASN A 55 -1.24 3.87 4.74
CA ASN A 55 -1.37 5.01 5.63
C ASN A 55 -1.71 6.29 4.85
N THR A 56 -0.99 6.56 3.75
CA THR A 56 -1.25 7.74 2.90
C THR A 56 -2.67 7.69 2.32
N PHE A 57 -3.12 6.52 1.86
CA PHE A 57 -4.46 6.32 1.34
C PHE A 57 -5.55 6.51 2.40
N LEU A 58 -5.36 5.96 3.59
CA LEU A 58 -6.29 6.10 4.72
C LEU A 58 -6.37 7.56 5.19
N THR A 59 -5.25 8.26 5.27
CA THR A 59 -5.24 9.69 5.60
C THR A 59 -6.00 10.51 4.55
N GLY A 60 -5.72 10.29 3.26
CA GLY A 60 -6.43 10.97 2.17
C GLY A 60 -7.94 10.70 2.18
N SER A 61 -8.32 9.44 2.40
CA SER A 61 -9.73 9.02 2.51
C SER A 61 -10.41 9.66 3.72
N SER A 62 -9.72 9.70 4.87
CA SER A 62 -10.25 10.30 6.10
C SER A 62 -10.49 11.81 5.93
N ILE A 63 -9.55 12.51 5.29
CA ILE A 63 -9.71 13.94 4.96
C ILE A 63 -10.90 14.15 4.02
N TYR A 64 -11.02 13.31 2.99
CA TYR A 64 -12.15 13.36 2.07
C TYR A 64 -13.49 13.20 2.82
N PHE A 65 -13.61 12.15 3.64
CA PHE A 65 -14.83 11.91 4.43
C PHE A 65 -15.13 13.03 5.42
N SER A 66 -14.11 13.64 6.01
CA SER A 66 -14.28 14.65 7.07
C SER A 66 -14.59 16.04 6.55
N ILE A 67 -14.01 16.44 5.41
CA ILE A 67 -14.02 17.84 4.95
C ILE A 67 -14.68 17.99 3.57
N LEU A 68 -14.39 17.08 2.64
CA LEU A 68 -14.79 17.25 1.24
C LEU A 68 -16.13 16.59 0.92
N MET A 69 -16.52 15.57 1.68
CA MET A 69 -17.77 14.85 1.49
C MET A 69 -18.94 15.72 1.93
N LYS A 70 -19.97 15.81 1.08
CA LYS A 70 -21.22 16.49 1.45
C LYS A 70 -21.85 15.79 2.65
N HIS A 71 -22.38 16.58 3.58
CA HIS A 71 -22.99 16.12 4.82
C HIS A 71 -23.99 14.96 4.59
N ASP A 72 -24.91 15.09 3.64
CA ASP A 72 -25.94 14.07 3.39
C ASP A 72 -25.35 12.74 2.92
N ASN A 73 -24.32 12.79 2.06
CA ASN A 73 -23.62 11.61 1.62
C ASN A 73 -22.80 10.97 2.76
N PHE A 74 -22.23 11.78 3.65
CA PHE A 74 -21.50 11.29 4.82
C PHE A 74 -22.45 10.55 5.78
N ILE A 75 -23.63 11.11 6.07
CA ILE A 75 -24.65 10.44 6.89
C ILE A 75 -25.12 9.14 6.23
N LYS A 76 -25.38 9.16 4.92
CA LYS A 76 -25.75 7.97 4.15
C LYS A 76 -24.69 6.86 4.21
N LEU A 77 -23.40 7.24 4.06
CA LEU A 77 -22.26 6.33 4.19
C LEU A 77 -22.18 5.70 5.60
N MET A 78 -22.33 6.52 6.65
CA MET A 78 -22.25 6.06 8.04
C MET A 78 -23.41 5.11 8.41
N ASN A 79 -24.59 5.35 7.87
CA ASN A 79 -25.78 4.53 8.10
C ASN A 79 -25.81 3.26 7.24
N ARG A 80 -24.82 3.04 6.36
CA ARG A 80 -24.79 1.92 5.38
C ARG A 80 -26.04 1.84 4.50
N GLU A 81 -26.72 2.96 4.28
CA GLU A 81 -27.74 3.04 3.25
C GLU A 81 -26.98 3.19 1.93
N LEU A 82 -26.73 2.10 1.22
CA LEU A 82 -26.13 2.13 -0.13
C LEU A 82 -27.19 2.57 -1.15
#